data_AF-A0A3S4M843-F1
#
_entry.id   AF-A0A3S4M843-F1
#
_cell.length_a   1.000
_cell.length_b   1.000
_cell.length_c   1.000
_cell.angle_alpha   90.00
_cell.angle_beta   90.00
_cell.angle_gamma   90.00
#
_symmetry.space_group_name_H-M   'P 1'
#
loop_
_entity.id
_entity.type
_entity.pdbx_description
1 polymer ?
#
loop_
_entity_poly.entity_id
_entity_poly.type
_entity_poly.pdbx_seq_one_letter_code
_entity_poly.pdbx_strand_id
1 'polypeptide(L)' 'MKTIRTFILKTEPDKQALEVLIKACPAGLYKKQDDGSVRFDYAGCLECGTCRILGLGTALEKWEYPRGTFGVEFRYG' A
#
# COMPACT_ATOMS: atom_id res chain seq x y z
N MET A 1 -3.74 -22.24 4.96
CA MET A 1 -4.17 -20.94 5.53
C MET A 1 -3.37 -19.83 4.85
N LYS A 2 -3.72 -19.47 3.60
CA LYS A 2 -3.02 -18.40 2.85
C LYS A 2 -3.54 -17.06 3.36
N THR A 3 -2.67 -16.26 3.95
CA THR A 3 -2.97 -14.97 4.57
C THR A 3 -3.73 -14.08 3.59
N ILE A 4 -4.90 -13.57 3.99
CA ILE A 4 -5.77 -12.66 3.22
C ILE A 4 -5.15 -11.26 3.22
N ARG A 5 -3.90 -11.12 2.78
CA ARG A 5 -3.28 -9.81 2.61
C ARG A 5 -3.65 -9.31 1.22
N THR A 6 -4.45 -8.25 1.20
CA THR A 6 -4.86 -7.50 -0.01
C THR A 6 -3.71 -6.66 -0.56
N PHE A 7 -2.65 -6.50 0.23
CA PHE A 7 -1.50 -5.69 -0.07
C PHE A 7 -0.21 -6.43 0.32
N ILE A 8 0.73 -6.57 -0.62
CA ILE A 8 2.02 -7.24 -0.39
C ILE A 8 3.14 -6.40 -1.00
N LEU A 9 4.03 -5.91 -0.14
CA LEU A 9 5.32 -5.35 -0.55
C LEU A 9 6.22 -6.50 -1.02
N LYS A 10 6.99 -6.28 -2.09
CA LYS A 10 8.02 -7.24 -2.49
C LYS A 10 9.04 -7.41 -1.36
N THR A 11 9.64 -8.59 -1.27
CA THR A 11 10.77 -8.86 -0.37
C THR A 11 11.95 -7.93 -0.64
N GLU A 12 12.18 -7.63 -1.92
CA GLU A 12 13.20 -6.69 -2.41
C GLU A 12 12.52 -5.62 -3.27
N PRO A 13 11.88 -4.62 -2.64
CA PRO A 13 11.16 -3.59 -3.36
C PRO A 13 12.13 -2.58 -3.98
N ASP A 14 11.81 -2.10 -5.17
CA ASP A 14 12.55 -0.99 -5.79
C ASP A 14 12.50 0.25 -4.89
N LYS A 15 13.68 0.75 -4.51
CA LYS A 15 13.81 1.88 -3.57
C LYS A 15 13.25 3.17 -4.14
N GLN A 16 13.43 3.42 -5.45
CA GLN A 16 12.92 4.63 -6.08
C GLN A 16 11.40 4.60 -6.16
N ALA A 17 10.81 3.45 -6.50
CA ALA A 17 9.37 3.25 -6.45
C ALA A 17 8.82 3.46 -5.03
N LEU A 18 9.50 2.97 -3.99
CA LEU A 18 9.10 3.23 -2.60
C LEU A 18 9.09 4.73 -2.26
N GLU A 19 10.11 5.50 -2.65
CA GLU A 19 10.13 6.95 -2.42
C GLU A 19 8.97 7.65 -3.14
N VAL A 20 8.62 7.22 -4.34
CA VAL A 20 7.45 7.71 -5.06
C VAL A 20 6.17 7.40 -4.28
N LEU A 21 5.99 6.17 -3.81
CA LEU A 21 4.81 5.76 -3.06
C LEU A 21 4.65 6.51 -1.72
N ILE A 22 5.76 6.78 -1.02
CA ILE A 22 5.78 7.58 0.21
C ILE A 22 5.21 8.99 -0.04
N LYS A 23 5.58 9.61 -1.16
CA LYS A 23 5.12 10.95 -1.52
C LYS A 23 3.72 10.97 -2.12
N ALA A 24 3.36 9.92 -2.88
CA ALA A 24 2.14 9.87 -3.66
C ALA A 24 0.93 9.34 -2.90
N CYS A 25 1.13 8.59 -1.80
CA CYS A 25 0.01 8.05 -1.03
C CYS A 25 -0.75 9.18 -0.32
N PRO A 26 -2.02 9.44 -0.68
CA PRO A 26 -2.78 10.55 -0.08
C PRO A 26 -3.07 10.36 1.42
N ALA A 27 -3.04 9.11 1.89
CA ALA A 27 -3.21 8.76 3.31
C ALA A 27 -1.87 8.64 4.08
N GLY A 28 -0.73 8.85 3.41
CA GLY A 28 0.59 8.85 4.06
C GLY A 28 0.97 7.53 4.75
N LEU A 29 0.56 6.39 4.20
CA LEU A 29 0.60 5.08 4.89
C LEU A 29 1.94 4.34 4.77
N TYR A 30 2.87 4.82 3.95
CA TYR A 30 4.22 4.27 3.85
C TYR A 30 5.14 4.99 4.83
N LYS A 31 5.72 4.26 5.78
CA LYS A 31 6.61 4.80 6.82
C LYS A 31 7.98 4.13 6.74
N LYS A 32 9.02 4.95 6.54
CA LYS A 32 10.41 4.50 6.69
C LYS A 32 10.66 4.11 8.15
N GLN A 33 11.37 3.02 8.34
CA GLN A 33 11.85 2.55 9.64
C GLN A 33 13.32 2.90 9.80
N ASP A 34 13.85 2.78 11.02
CA ASP A 34 15.24 3.09 11.34
C ASP A 34 16.24 2.17 10.63
N ASP A 35 15.83 0.94 10.31
CA ASP A 35 16.62 -0.04 9.55
C ASP A 35 16.59 0.21 8.02
N GLY A 36 15.93 1.28 7.58
CA GLY A 36 15.77 1.62 6.18
C GLY A 36 14.68 0.85 5.43
N SER A 37 13.99 -0.09 6.08
CA SER A 37 12.79 -0.74 5.53
C SER A 37 11.60 0.22 5.48
N VAL A 38 10.58 -0.12 4.69
CA VAL A 38 9.33 0.64 4.61
C VAL A 38 8.18 -0.25 5.07
N ARG A 39 7.44 0.22 6.08
CA ARG A 39 6.18 -0.39 6.52
C ARG A 39 5.00 0.29 5.82
N PHE A 40 4.01 -0.48 5.41
CA PHE A 40 2.73 0.02 4.94
C PHE A 40 1.65 -0.26 5.99
N ASP A 41 0.85 0.76 6.35
CA ASP A 41 -0.32 0.60 7.21
C ASP A 41 -1.61 0.46 6.37
N TYR A 42 -2.11 -0.77 6.25
CA TYR A 42 -3.29 -1.05 5.41
C TYR A 42 -4.60 -0.57 6.04
N ALA A 43 -4.66 -0.37 7.36
CA ALA A 43 -5.91 -0.02 8.05
C ALA A 43 -6.41 1.39 7.68
N GLY A 44 -5.51 2.29 7.27
CA GLY A 44 -5.85 3.63 6.80
C GLY A 44 -6.00 3.75 5.28
N CYS A 45 -6.00 2.64 4.52
CA CYS A 45 -6.05 2.67 3.06
C CYS A 45 -7.37 3.27 2.56
N LEU A 46 -7.28 4.34 1.76
CA LEU A 46 -8.43 4.97 1.11
C LEU A 46 -8.87 4.25 -0.18
N GLU A 47 -8.22 3.12 -0.51
CA GLU A 47 -8.53 2.32 -1.71
C GLU A 47 -8.40 3.08 -3.04
N CYS A 48 -7.76 4.25 -3.03
CA CYS A 48 -7.62 5.16 -4.19
C CYS A 48 -6.83 4.60 -5.39
N GLY A 49 -6.10 3.48 -5.23
CA GLY A 49 -5.39 2.82 -6.32
C GLY A 49 -4.08 3.47 -6.79
N THR A 50 -3.67 4.63 -6.27
CA THR A 50 -2.40 5.30 -6.66
C THR A 50 -1.21 4.35 -6.58
N CYS A 51 -1.13 3.58 -5.50
CA CYS A 51 -0.06 2.63 -5.28
C CYS A 51 -0.10 1.41 -6.21
N ARG A 52 -1.30 0.96 -6.61
CA ARG A 52 -1.45 -0.06 -7.65
C ARG A 52 -0.85 0.42 -8.97
N ILE A 53 -1.13 1.66 -9.36
CA ILE A 53 -0.68 2.21 -10.65
C ILE A 53 0.83 2.44 -10.64
N LEU A 54 1.37 3.04 -9.58
CA LEU A 54 2.78 3.45 -9.54
C LEU A 54 3.74 2.36 -9.08
N GLY A 55 3.26 1.37 -8.32
CA GLY A 55 4.11 0.44 -7.56
C GLY A 55 3.96 -1.03 -7.92
N LEU A 56 2.90 -1.45 -8.62
CA LEU A 56 2.68 -2.87 -8.91
C LEU A 56 3.74 -3.40 -9.89
N GLY A 57 4.41 -4.49 -9.50
CA GLY A 57 5.53 -5.07 -10.25
C GLY A 57 6.90 -4.50 -9.87
N THR A 58 6.98 -3.34 -9.21
CA THR A 58 8.24 -2.70 -8.79
C THR A 58 8.45 -2.75 -7.28
N ALA A 59 7.62 -2.04 -6.52
CA ALA A 59 7.62 -2.05 -5.06
C ALA A 59 6.61 -3.05 -4.48
N LEU A 60 5.52 -3.31 -5.21
CA LEU A 60 4.41 -4.16 -4.78
C LEU A 60 4.37 -5.45 -5.58
N GLU A 61 4.24 -6.55 -4.87
CA GLU A 61 3.92 -7.85 -5.47
C GLU A 61 2.41 -7.96 -5.70
N LYS A 62 1.62 -7.40 -4.78
CA LYS A 62 0.17 -7.51 -4.81
C LYS A 62 -0.53 -6.26 -4.32
N TRP A 63 -1.59 -5.88 -5.03
CA TRP A 63 -2.57 -4.88 -4.61
C TRP A 63 -3.97 -5.33 -5.04
N GLU A 64 -4.89 -5.44 -4.10
CA GLU A 64 -6.29 -5.80 -4.30
C GLU A 64 -7.18 -4.96 -3.38
N TYR A 65 -8.44 -4.78 -3.77
CA TYR A 65 -9.44 -4.21 -2.87
C TYR A 65 -9.68 -5.13 -1.67
N PRO A 66 -10.01 -4.59 -0.48
CA PRO A 66 -10.52 -5.35 0.64
C PRO A 66 -11.77 -6.16 0.27
N ARG A 67 -12.06 -7.20 1.05
CA ARG A 67 -13.39 -7.84 0.96
C ARG A 67 -14.45 -6.81 1.34
N GLY A 68 -15.64 -6.95 0.76
CA GLY A 68 -16.76 -6.05 1.04
C GLY A 68 -16.96 -5.84 2.55
N THR A 69 -17.26 -4.59 2.93
CA THR A 69 -17.39 -4.10 4.32
C THR A 69 -16.12 -4.08 5.19
N PHE A 70 -14.93 -4.42 4.67
CA PHE A 70 -13.65 -4.27 5.39
C PHE A 70 -12.84 -3.06 4.94
N GLY A 71 -13.41 -2.27 4.03
CA GLY A 71 -12.76 -1.16 3.37
C GLY A 71 -13.05 0.20 3.98
N VAL A 72 -12.65 1.24 3.25
CA VAL A 72 -13.05 2.63 3.56
C VAL A 72 -14.55 2.81 3.32
N GLU A 73 -15.21 3.55 4.22
CA GLU A 73 -16.61 3.96 4.08
C GLU A 73 -16.69 5.50 4.04
N PHE A 74 -17.11 6.04 2.90
CA PHE A 74 -17.31 7.48 2.74
C PHE A 74 -18.72 7.88 3.16
N ARG A 75 -18.85 8.86 4.06
CA ARG A 75 -20.16 9.37 4.51
C ARG A 75 -20.78 10.39 3.58
N TYR A 76 -19.95 11.22 2.94
CA TYR A 76 -20.39 12.37 2.14
C TYR A 76 -19.70 12.50 0.79
N GLY A 77 -18.92 11.50 0.35
CA GLY A 77 -18.27 11.48 -0.95
C GLY A 77 -17.25 12.59 -1.15
#